data_AF-A0A9X2P7V1-F1
#
_entry.id   AF-A0A9X2P7V1-F1
#
_cell.length_a   1.000
_cell.length_b   1.000
_cell.length_c   1.000
_cell.angle_alpha   90.00
_cell.angle_beta   90.00
_cell.angle_gamma   90.00
#
_symmetry.space_group_name_H-M   'P 1'
#
loop_
_entity.id
_entity.type
_entity.pdbx_description
1 polymer ?
#
loop_
_entity_poly.entity_id
_entity_poly.type
_entity_poly.pdbx_seq_one_letter_code
_entity_poly.pdbx_strand_id
1 'polypeptide(L)'
;MFEKSSLRRIVGGYINKKTMFGLFKKRTYQIDFSENNKERFTALLTEIHEILRDSAYSAQANWIMQILSSIQNEDKEGFKQKVISADLLGGSGSVIDVWIEDENKMERLDYLMNDFLELSVKSGLNHSALKSSMTRKIKNN
;
A
#
# COMPACT_ATOMS: atom_id res chain seq x y z
N MET A 1 41.29 -66.04 24.88
CA MET A 1 41.14 -66.16 23.42
C MET A 1 40.60 -64.82 22.90
N PHE A 2 41.44 -64.06 22.17
CA PHE A 2 41.20 -62.85 21.34
C PHE A 2 40.28 -61.72 21.89
N GLU A 3 40.68 -60.49 22.22
CA GLU A 3 41.50 -59.42 21.59
C GLU A 3 40.91 -58.74 20.32
N LYS A 4 40.82 -57.38 20.39
CA LYS A 4 40.62 -56.33 19.35
C LYS A 4 39.18 -56.10 18.84
N SER A 5 38.64 -54.90 18.61
CA SER A 5 39.17 -53.55 18.26
C SER A 5 38.00 -52.53 18.38
N SER A 6 38.10 -51.40 19.08
CA SER A 6 38.61 -50.08 18.66
C SER A 6 37.97 -49.41 17.41
N LEU A 7 37.31 -48.27 17.68
CA LEU A 7 37.15 -47.04 16.87
C LEU A 7 36.47 -47.10 15.48
N ARG A 8 35.34 -46.38 15.35
CA ARG A 8 35.29 -45.17 14.49
C ARG A 8 34.08 -44.25 14.75
N ARG A 9 34.46 -43.00 14.98
CA ARG A 9 33.71 -41.74 15.07
C ARG A 9 33.01 -41.39 13.73
N ILE A 10 31.72 -41.08 13.77
CA ILE A 10 31.01 -40.23 12.78
C ILE A 10 30.07 -39.32 13.59
N VAL A 11 30.59 -38.23 14.15
CA VAL A 11 30.32 -36.84 13.75
C VAL A 11 29.53 -36.69 12.45
N GLY A 12 28.32 -36.16 12.56
CA GLY A 12 27.55 -35.58 11.46
C GLY A 12 26.13 -35.34 11.94
N GLY A 13 25.63 -34.13 12.09
CA GLY A 13 26.12 -32.81 11.76
C GLY A 13 24.91 -31.90 12.02
N TYR A 14 25.15 -30.78 12.69
CA TYR A 14 24.14 -29.76 12.96
C TYR A 14 23.41 -29.36 11.68
N ILE A 15 22.13 -29.72 11.53
CA ILE A 15 21.24 -28.96 10.65
C ILE A 15 20.66 -27.84 11.50
N ASN A 16 21.53 -26.89 11.83
CA ASN A 16 21.09 -25.55 12.17
C ASN A 16 20.48 -25.00 10.88
N LYS A 17 19.15 -25.10 10.75
CA LYS A 17 18.40 -24.33 9.75
C LYS A 17 18.59 -22.86 10.13
N LYS A 18 19.74 -22.31 9.74
CA LYS A 18 19.95 -20.87 9.62
C LYS A 18 18.83 -20.39 8.72
N THR A 19 17.82 -19.83 9.35
CA THR A 19 16.78 -18.99 8.78
C THR A 19 17.47 -17.96 7.89
N MET A 20 17.69 -18.30 6.63
CA MET A 20 18.24 -17.42 5.58
C MET A 20 17.14 -16.49 5.06
N PHE A 21 16.37 -15.88 5.97
CA PHE A 21 15.59 -14.71 5.63
C PHE A 21 16.47 -13.52 5.96
N GLY A 22 17.22 -13.10 4.94
CA GLY A 22 18.03 -11.89 4.97
C GLY A 22 17.22 -10.73 5.55
N LEU A 23 17.89 -9.95 6.37
CA LEU A 23 17.40 -8.73 6.98
C LEU A 23 16.84 -7.76 5.92
N PHE A 24 15.57 -7.92 5.54
CA PHE A 24 14.79 -6.82 4.99
C PHE A 24 14.52 -5.88 6.15
N LYS A 25 15.43 -4.93 6.35
CA LYS A 25 15.24 -3.81 7.28
C LYS A 25 13.91 -3.16 6.90
N LYS A 26 12.86 -3.35 7.72
CA LYS A 26 11.53 -2.77 7.44
C LYS A 26 11.73 -1.28 7.26
N ARG A 27 11.42 -0.76 6.07
CA ARG A 27 11.42 0.70 5.83
C ARG A 27 10.36 1.30 6.74
N THR A 28 10.80 2.08 7.71
CA THR A 28 9.91 2.87 8.56
C THR A 28 9.55 4.13 7.81
N TYR A 29 8.28 4.29 7.49
CA TYR A 29 7.75 5.49 6.87
C TYR A 29 7.31 6.45 7.97
N GLN A 30 7.85 7.66 7.97
CA GLN A 30 7.39 8.73 8.85
C GLN A 30 6.29 9.49 8.13
N ILE A 31 5.06 8.98 8.23
CA ILE A 31 3.89 9.61 7.61
C ILE A 31 3.48 10.80 8.48
N ASP A 32 3.38 11.97 7.86
CA ASP A 32 2.99 13.23 8.47
C ASP A 32 1.46 13.38 8.47
N PHE A 33 0.89 13.20 9.66
CA PHE A 33 -0.52 13.47 9.97
C PHE A 33 -0.67 14.76 10.78
N SER A 34 0.13 15.79 10.47
CA SER A 34 -0.15 17.16 10.87
C SER A 34 -1.58 17.55 10.51
N GLU A 35 -2.18 18.46 11.29
CA GLU A 35 -3.58 18.85 11.10
C GLU A 35 -3.88 19.30 9.67
N ASN A 36 -3.00 20.13 9.10
CA ASN A 36 -3.09 20.57 7.72
C ASN A 36 -3.07 19.40 6.70
N ASN A 37 -2.25 18.37 6.90
CA ASN A 37 -2.27 17.20 6.01
C ASN A 37 -3.53 16.36 6.22
N LYS A 38 -3.99 16.18 7.46
CA LYS A 38 -5.24 15.45 7.76
C LYS A 38 -6.44 16.11 7.09
N GLU A 39 -6.55 17.45 7.17
CA GLU A 39 -7.60 18.21 6.50
C GLU A 39 -7.56 18.01 4.98
N ARG A 40 -6.37 18.15 4.37
CA ARG A 40 -6.20 17.96 2.92
C ARG A 40 -6.52 16.54 2.47
N PHE A 41 -6.05 15.53 3.20
CA PHE A 41 -6.41 14.14 2.92
C PHE A 41 -7.91 13.91 3.05
N THR A 42 -8.52 14.45 4.11
CA THR A 42 -9.96 14.31 4.36
C THR A 42 -10.78 14.90 3.23
N ALA A 43 -10.42 16.10 2.77
CA ALA A 43 -11.10 16.75 1.64
C ALA A 43 -11.01 15.88 0.36
N LEU A 44 -9.80 15.46 -0.01
CA LEU A 44 -9.59 14.63 -1.21
C LEU A 44 -10.35 13.30 -1.14
N LEU A 45 -10.19 12.56 -0.04
CA LEU A 45 -10.79 11.23 0.10
C LEU A 45 -12.31 11.29 0.22
N THR A 46 -12.86 12.33 0.83
CA THR A 46 -14.32 12.52 0.91
C THR A 46 -14.90 12.70 -0.49
N GLU A 47 -14.30 13.57 -1.30
CA GLU A 47 -14.78 13.82 -2.66
C GLU A 47 -14.61 12.59 -3.57
N ILE A 48 -13.48 11.88 -3.48
CA ILE A 48 -13.28 10.61 -4.20
C ILE A 48 -14.37 9.60 -3.80
N HIS A 49 -14.64 9.45 -2.50
CA HIS A 49 -15.67 8.55 -2.00
C HIS A 49 -17.05 8.90 -2.57
N GLU A 50 -17.42 10.18 -2.59
CA GLU A 50 -18.71 10.63 -3.11
C GLU A 50 -18.85 10.31 -4.61
N ILE A 51 -17.85 10.62 -5.42
CA ILE A 51 -17.86 10.31 -6.86
C ILE A 51 -18.03 8.80 -7.08
N LEU A 52 -17.29 7.97 -6.36
CA LEU A 52 -17.35 6.52 -6.48
C LEU A 52 -18.71 5.97 -6.04
N ARG A 53 -19.22 6.43 -4.89
CA ARG A 53 -20.51 6.01 -4.33
C ARG A 53 -21.65 6.36 -5.29
N ASP A 54 -21.67 7.60 -5.78
CA ASP A 54 -22.73 8.12 -6.63
C ASP A 54 -22.67 7.53 -8.05
N SER A 55 -21.54 6.94 -8.43
CA SER A 55 -21.34 6.21 -9.69
C SER A 55 -21.45 4.69 -9.52
N ALA A 56 -22.03 4.22 -8.41
CA ALA A 56 -22.29 2.81 -8.09
C ALA A 56 -21.03 1.92 -7.86
N TYR A 57 -19.85 2.50 -7.64
CA TYR A 57 -18.61 1.81 -7.25
C TYR A 57 -18.49 1.65 -5.73
N SER A 58 -19.49 1.01 -5.12
CA SER A 58 -19.61 0.91 -3.65
C SER A 58 -18.42 0.21 -2.97
N ALA A 59 -17.82 -0.79 -3.60
CA ALA A 59 -16.66 -1.50 -3.05
C ALA A 59 -15.42 -0.58 -2.98
N GLN A 60 -15.16 0.18 -4.05
CA GLN A 60 -14.08 1.13 -4.15
C GLN A 60 -14.32 2.33 -3.21
N ALA A 61 -15.55 2.83 -3.14
CA ALA A 61 -15.95 3.87 -2.19
C ALA A 61 -15.68 3.43 -0.74
N ASN A 62 -16.04 2.19 -0.38
CA ASN A 62 -15.76 1.64 0.95
C ASN A 62 -14.25 1.54 1.23
N TRP A 63 -13.42 1.23 0.23
CA TRP A 63 -11.97 1.21 0.39
C TRP A 63 -11.42 2.60 0.73
N ILE A 64 -11.91 3.64 0.05
CA ILE A 64 -11.55 5.04 0.32
C ILE A 64 -11.95 5.44 1.74
N MET A 65 -13.14 5.04 2.21
CA MET A 65 -13.58 5.29 3.58
C MET A 65 -12.67 4.60 4.62
N GLN A 66 -12.15 3.41 4.33
CA GLN A 66 -11.20 2.74 5.21
C GLN A 66 -9.84 3.44 5.27
N ILE A 67 -9.39 4.05 4.17
CA ILE A 67 -8.18 4.89 4.17
C ILE A 67 -8.43 6.13 5.03
N LEU A 68 -9.57 6.81 4.84
CA LEU A 68 -9.96 7.98 5.62
C LEU A 68 -10.00 7.69 7.12
N SER A 69 -10.57 6.54 7.50
CA SER A 69 -10.60 6.07 8.90
C SER A 69 -9.20 5.89 9.48
N SER A 70 -8.23 5.36 8.72
CA SER A 70 -6.84 5.25 9.19
C SER A 70 -6.19 6.63 9.41
N ILE A 71 -6.58 7.67 8.67
CA ILE A 71 -6.06 9.04 8.87
C ILE A 71 -6.66 9.66 10.14
N GLN A 72 -7.98 9.54 10.32
CA GLN A 72 -8.69 10.06 11.48
C GLN A 72 -8.22 9.43 12.80
N ASN A 73 -7.89 8.13 12.77
CA ASN A 73 -7.37 7.39 13.92
C ASN A 73 -5.84 7.48 14.07
N GLU A 74 -5.17 8.27 13.22
CA GLU A 74 -3.71 8.39 13.15
C GLU A 74 -2.96 7.04 12.99
N ASP A 75 -3.63 6.05 12.40
CA ASP A 75 -3.13 4.71 12.12
C ASP A 75 -2.25 4.71 10.87
N LYS A 76 -0.98 5.08 11.05
CA LYS A 76 0.01 5.20 9.97
C LYS A 76 0.27 3.89 9.23
N GLU A 77 0.31 2.77 9.93
CA GLU A 77 0.61 1.47 9.31
C GLU A 77 -0.61 0.95 8.53
N GLY A 78 -1.83 1.10 9.07
CA GLY A 78 -3.04 0.75 8.33
C GLY A 78 -3.29 1.69 7.15
N PHE A 79 -2.98 2.98 7.26
CA PHE A 79 -2.97 3.89 6.10
C PHE A 79 -2.01 3.38 5.04
N LYS A 80 -0.75 3.13 5.41
CA LYS A 80 0.27 2.61 4.49
C LYS A 80 -0.20 1.34 3.79
N GLN A 81 -0.68 0.34 4.53
CA GLN A 81 -1.09 -0.95 3.96
C GLN A 81 -2.21 -0.79 2.95
N LYS A 82 -3.22 0.04 3.25
CA LYS A 82 -4.34 0.30 2.34
C LYS A 82 -3.90 1.09 1.11
N VAL A 83 -3.03 2.08 1.29
CA VAL A 83 -2.56 2.94 0.19
C VAL A 83 -1.60 2.23 -0.76
N ILE A 84 -0.83 1.24 -0.30
CA ILE A 84 0.07 0.47 -1.18
C ILE A 84 -0.56 -0.85 -1.67
N SER A 85 -1.81 -1.11 -1.31
CA SER A 85 -2.52 -2.35 -1.65
C SER A 85 -2.82 -2.46 -3.15
N ALA A 86 -3.10 -3.68 -3.58
CA ALA A 86 -3.66 -3.94 -4.91
C ALA A 86 -5.05 -3.31 -5.05
N ASP A 87 -5.88 -3.36 -3.99
CA ASP A 87 -7.23 -2.78 -4.00
C ASP A 87 -7.23 -1.28 -4.35
N LEU A 88 -6.18 -0.53 -3.96
CA LEU A 88 -6.00 0.85 -4.41
C LEU A 88 -5.19 0.96 -5.70
N LEU A 89 -3.97 0.40 -5.77
CA LEU A 89 -2.96 0.76 -6.77
C LEU A 89 -2.86 -0.18 -7.98
N GLY A 90 -3.73 -1.17 -8.09
CA GLY A 90 -3.84 -2.00 -9.28
C GLY A 90 -4.25 -3.44 -8.99
N GLY A 91 -4.83 -4.08 -9.99
CA GLY A 91 -5.46 -5.39 -9.83
C GLY A 91 -6.87 -5.29 -10.37
N SER A 92 -7.47 -6.41 -10.79
CA SER A 92 -8.80 -6.37 -11.37
C SER A 92 -9.80 -5.74 -10.39
N GLY A 93 -10.39 -4.62 -10.77
CA GLY A 93 -11.36 -3.89 -9.95
C GLY A 93 -10.76 -2.92 -8.93
N SER A 94 -9.46 -2.60 -9.02
CA SER A 94 -8.84 -1.62 -8.12
C SER A 94 -9.44 -0.22 -8.27
N VAL A 95 -9.28 0.63 -7.26
CA VAL A 95 -9.80 2.00 -7.29
C VAL A 95 -9.24 2.81 -8.46
N ILE A 96 -7.96 2.64 -8.79
CA ILE A 96 -7.35 3.37 -9.92
C ILE A 96 -7.83 2.88 -11.30
N ASP A 97 -8.44 1.70 -11.37
CA ASP A 97 -8.94 1.09 -12.62
C ASP A 97 -10.44 1.37 -12.83
N VAL A 98 -11.07 2.14 -11.94
CA VAL A 98 -12.47 2.57 -12.09
C VAL A 98 -12.62 3.42 -13.35
N TRP A 99 -13.66 3.13 -14.13
CA TRP A 99 -14.02 3.89 -15.33
C TRP A 99 -15.47 4.36 -15.23
N ILE A 100 -15.68 5.67 -15.10
CA ILE A 100 -17.01 6.28 -15.01
C ILE A 100 -17.39 6.83 -16.39
N GLU A 101 -18.61 6.54 -16.87
CA GLU A 101 -19.09 6.99 -18.19
C GLU A 101 -19.22 8.51 -18.32
N ASP A 102 -19.52 9.20 -17.21
CA ASP A 102 -19.56 10.67 -17.15
C ASP A 102 -18.12 11.22 -17.17
N GLU A 103 -17.72 11.78 -18.32
CA GLU A 103 -16.36 12.30 -18.56
C GLU A 103 -15.93 13.34 -17.51
N ASN A 104 -16.84 14.22 -17.07
CA ASN A 104 -16.50 15.25 -16.08
C ASN A 104 -16.19 14.62 -14.72
N LYS A 105 -16.95 13.59 -14.32
CA LYS A 105 -16.69 12.85 -13.09
C LYS A 105 -15.40 12.04 -13.19
N MET A 106 -15.14 11.45 -14.35
CA MET A 106 -13.92 10.67 -14.60
C MET A 106 -12.67 11.56 -14.52
N GLU A 107 -12.68 12.71 -15.21
CA GLU A 107 -11.58 13.68 -15.16
C GLU A 107 -11.37 14.20 -13.73
N ARG A 108 -12.46 14.53 -13.02
CA ARG A 108 -12.37 14.97 -11.63
C ARG A 108 -11.80 13.89 -10.71
N LEU A 109 -12.26 12.64 -10.86
CA LEU A 109 -11.74 11.50 -10.11
C LEU A 109 -10.25 11.32 -10.36
N ASP A 110 -9.81 11.42 -11.62
CA ASP A 110 -8.40 11.26 -11.97
C ASP A 110 -7.52 12.34 -11.34
N TYR A 111 -7.97 13.60 -11.38
CA TYR A 111 -7.30 14.72 -10.72
C TYR A 111 -7.17 14.47 -9.21
N LEU A 112 -8.28 14.16 -8.53
CA LEU A 112 -8.29 13.92 -7.08
C LEU A 112 -7.40 12.75 -6.68
N MET A 113 -7.43 11.66 -7.46
CA MET A 113 -6.57 10.50 -7.22
C MET A 113 -5.09 10.87 -7.39
N ASN A 114 -4.74 11.67 -8.38
CA ASN A 114 -3.36 12.14 -8.55
C ASN A 114 -2.89 12.99 -7.37
N ASP A 115 -3.71 13.96 -6.95
CA ASP A 115 -3.42 14.81 -5.79
C ASP A 115 -3.28 13.99 -4.50
N PHE A 116 -4.14 12.99 -4.31
CA PHE A 116 -4.07 12.08 -3.17
C PHE A 116 -2.77 11.26 -3.14
N LEU A 117 -2.37 10.69 -4.29
CA LEU A 117 -1.13 9.92 -4.39
C LEU A 117 0.10 10.82 -4.20
N GLU A 118 0.08 12.03 -4.76
CA GLU A 118 1.15 13.01 -4.60
C GLU A 118 1.28 13.46 -3.13
N LEU A 119 0.16 13.77 -2.47
CA LEU A 119 0.12 14.12 -1.06
C LEU A 119 0.63 12.98 -0.18
N SER A 120 0.29 11.72 -0.51
CA SER A 120 0.80 10.53 0.19
C SER A 120 2.33 10.43 0.12
N VAL A 121 2.92 10.71 -1.04
CA VAL A 121 4.38 10.72 -1.19
C VAL A 121 5.00 11.88 -0.42
N LYS A 122 4.44 13.10 -0.56
CA LYS A 122 4.92 14.32 0.12
C LYS A 122 4.80 14.22 1.64
N SER A 123 3.79 13.52 2.16
CA SER A 123 3.61 13.28 3.60
C SER A 123 4.56 12.21 4.15
N GLY A 124 5.37 11.57 3.30
CA GLY A 124 6.43 10.67 3.75
C GLY A 124 6.23 9.20 3.38
N LEU A 125 5.11 8.82 2.73
CA LEU A 125 4.90 7.46 2.21
C LEU A 125 5.66 7.26 0.88
N ASN A 126 6.98 7.27 0.96
CA ASN A 126 7.89 7.09 -0.18
C ASN A 126 8.01 5.63 -0.66
N HIS A 127 6.88 4.97 -0.92
CA HIS A 127 6.83 3.58 -1.37
C HIS A 127 6.99 3.46 -2.90
N SER A 128 7.68 2.43 -3.39
CA SER A 128 7.91 2.24 -4.83
C SER A 128 6.61 2.03 -5.59
N ALA A 129 5.67 1.25 -5.04
CA ALA A 129 4.35 1.02 -5.65
C ALA A 129 3.61 2.32 -5.97
N LEU A 130 3.62 3.29 -5.05
CA LEU A 130 3.01 4.61 -5.27
C LEU A 130 3.70 5.36 -6.42
N LYS A 131 5.03 5.42 -6.41
CA LYS A 131 5.81 6.11 -7.45
C LYS A 131 5.56 5.49 -8.84
N SER A 132 5.48 4.17 -8.91
CA SER A 132 5.16 3.44 -10.13
C SER A 132 3.74 3.73 -10.64
N SER A 133 2.76 3.85 -9.74
CA SER A 133 1.38 4.18 -10.11
C SER A 133 1.23 5.63 -10.60
N MET A 134 1.95 6.59 -10.02
CA MET A 134 1.98 7.98 -10.54
C MET A 134 2.57 8.06 -11.95
N THR A 135 3.60 7.26 -12.23
CA THR A 135 4.25 7.23 -13.55
C THR A 135 3.34 6.62 -14.63
N ARG A 136 2.43 5.70 -14.25
CA ARG A 136 1.44 5.11 -15.17
C ARG A 136 0.41 6.15 -15.63
N LYS A 137 -0.08 7.00 -14.73
CA LYS A 137 -1.09 8.02 -15.08
C LYS A 137 -0.56 9.10 -16.02
N ILE A 138 0.72 9.48 -15.91
CA ILE A 138 1.34 10.48 -16.82
C ILE A 138 1.46 9.99 -18.27
N LYS A 139 1.50 8.67 -18.51
CA LYS A 139 1.64 8.10 -19.87
C LYS A 139 0.31 7.88 -20.59
N ASN A 140 -0.80 7.96 -19.89
CA ASN A 140 -2.14 7.70 -20.43
C ASN A 140 -2.94 8.99 -20.71
N ASN A 141 -2.36 10.16 -20.41
CA ASN A 141 -2.79 11.48 -20.88
C ASN A 141 -1.92 11.92 -22.06
#